data_AF-A0A929E8A1-F1
#
_entry.id   AF-A0A929E8A1-F1
#
_cell.length_a   1.000
_cell.length_b   1.000
_cell.length_c   1.000
_cell.angle_alpha   90.00
_cell.angle_beta   90.00
_cell.angle_gamma   90.00
#
_symmetry.space_group_name_H-M   'P 1'
#
loop_
_entity.id
_entity.type
_entity.pdbx_description
1 polymer ?
#
loop_
_entity_poly.entity_id
_entity_poly.type
_entity_poly.pdbx_seq_one_letter_code
_entity_poly.pdbx_strand_id
1 'polypeptide(L)'
;MVDSINFSKTVHGQIACTSCHGGVQSSNKDEAHQDIIHNPSSDPDTYCGECHPDIVATNDTNLHTSLTGYWTVLDARTKPEDHPIIEEMFNNHCSNCHATCGECHISQPNLVGGGFIDGHIFKETPSMTRNCTACHGSRVGNEYLGKHEDLKADVHFRQGRMKCTDCHASHEMHGQSQDCESCHPGVEEATIPPPEHRYDGAQSPRCESCHAPVTVGTDGIEMHDAHGADLSCQVCHSVAYTSCDGCHVTISETTGNPIFATEGSYLGFFIGKNPRKSYDRPYDFVTLRHVPISETSYQFYGDDLLANFDALPTWVYATPHNIQLETPQTESCDACHGNAEIFLTLDKVSPEEWDANQSVIMDSVPHELSTSEE
;
A
#
# COMPACT_ATOMS: atom_id res chain seq x y z
N MET A 1 25.86 9.54 -10.89
CA MET A 1 26.67 10.11 -11.99
C MET A 1 25.97 9.82 -13.31
N VAL A 2 26.17 10.66 -14.33
CA VAL A 2 25.63 10.42 -15.68
C VAL A 2 26.51 9.39 -16.38
N ASP A 3 25.93 8.32 -16.92
CA ASP A 3 26.63 7.41 -17.83
C ASP A 3 26.70 8.07 -19.21
N SER A 4 27.79 8.79 -19.49
CA SER A 4 27.92 9.58 -20.72
C SER A 4 27.84 8.75 -22.01
N ILE A 5 28.12 7.46 -21.97
CA ILE A 5 28.12 6.58 -23.13
C ILE A 5 26.70 6.07 -23.41
N ASN A 6 25.97 5.65 -22.38
CA ASN A 6 24.66 5.04 -22.55
C ASN A 6 23.53 6.06 -22.47
N PHE A 7 23.61 7.03 -21.55
CA PHE A 7 22.59 8.07 -21.38
C PHE A 7 22.41 8.88 -22.67
N SER A 8 23.50 9.30 -23.30
CA SER A 8 23.47 10.09 -24.54
C SER A 8 22.78 9.37 -25.71
N LYS A 9 22.58 8.05 -25.66
CA LYS A 9 21.86 7.29 -26.68
C LYS A 9 20.35 7.22 -26.43
N THR A 10 19.89 7.62 -25.25
CA THR A 10 18.47 7.64 -24.88
C THR A 10 17.79 8.92 -25.37
N VAL A 11 16.46 8.92 -25.45
CA VAL A 11 15.68 10.13 -25.77
C VAL A 11 15.99 11.26 -24.78
N HIS A 12 16.01 10.96 -23.47
CA HIS A 12 16.34 11.93 -22.43
C HIS A 12 17.76 12.50 -22.56
N GLY A 13 18.74 11.68 -22.98
CA GLY A 13 20.13 12.14 -23.15
C GLY A 13 20.37 12.98 -24.40
N GLN A 14 19.38 13.13 -25.28
CA GLN A 14 19.40 14.11 -26.38
C GLN A 14 18.90 15.49 -25.94
N ILE A 15 18.32 15.60 -24.74
CA ILE A 15 17.83 16.86 -24.16
C ILE A 15 18.99 17.52 -23.41
N ALA A 16 19.11 18.85 -23.54
CA ALA A 16 20.09 19.60 -22.77
C ALA A 16 19.81 19.47 -21.27
N CYS A 17 20.85 19.25 -20.45
CA CYS A 17 20.70 19.13 -19.00
C CYS A 17 19.95 20.33 -18.40
N THR A 18 20.18 21.52 -18.96
CA THR A 18 19.57 22.78 -18.53
C THR A 18 18.07 22.85 -18.74
N SER A 19 17.51 22.03 -19.65
CA SER A 19 16.06 21.98 -19.86
C SER A 19 15.32 21.38 -18.67
N CYS A 20 15.95 20.46 -17.93
CA CYS A 20 15.36 19.85 -16.74
C CYS A 20 15.92 20.45 -15.45
N HIS A 21 17.25 20.65 -15.40
CA HIS A 21 17.94 21.05 -14.19
C HIS A 21 18.19 22.56 -14.10
N GLY A 22 17.87 23.36 -15.13
CA GLY A 22 18.21 24.78 -15.17
C GLY A 22 19.72 25.03 -15.21
N GLY A 23 20.17 26.09 -14.55
CA GLY A 23 21.59 26.47 -14.53
C GLY A 23 22.14 26.95 -15.88
N VAL A 24 23.46 26.84 -16.06
CA VAL A 24 24.18 27.33 -17.24
C VAL A 24 24.92 26.20 -17.93
N GLN A 25 24.85 26.15 -19.27
CA GLN A 25 25.65 25.22 -20.05
C GLN A 25 27.13 25.64 -20.01
N SER A 26 27.92 25.00 -19.15
CA SER A 26 29.38 25.22 -19.04
C SER A 26 30.15 23.89 -19.07
N SER A 27 31.40 23.95 -19.54
CA SER A 27 32.36 22.85 -19.41
C SER A 27 33.02 22.81 -18.03
N ASN A 28 32.92 23.89 -17.25
CA ASN A 28 33.31 23.92 -15.86
C ASN A 28 32.18 23.33 -15.01
N LYS A 29 32.50 22.29 -14.23
CA LYS A 29 31.53 21.60 -13.37
C LYS A 29 30.88 22.54 -12.37
N ASP A 30 31.65 23.36 -11.65
CA ASP A 30 31.12 24.17 -10.56
C ASP A 30 30.20 25.27 -11.09
N GLU A 31 30.54 25.85 -12.25
CA GLU A 31 29.68 26.81 -12.96
C GLU A 31 28.40 26.13 -13.48
N ALA A 32 28.50 24.94 -14.07
CA ALA A 32 27.35 24.22 -14.61
C ALA A 32 26.38 23.70 -13.53
N HIS A 33 26.87 23.45 -12.31
CA HIS A 33 26.05 23.01 -11.17
C HIS A 33 25.67 24.15 -10.22
N GLN A 34 25.90 25.40 -10.62
CA GLN A 34 25.40 26.54 -9.86
C GLN A 34 23.90 26.71 -10.10
N ASP A 35 23.13 26.85 -9.01
CA ASP A 35 21.68 27.12 -9.01
C ASP A 35 20.85 26.09 -9.80
N ILE A 36 21.30 24.84 -9.86
CA ILE A 36 20.54 23.76 -10.52
C ILE A 36 19.39 23.25 -9.63
N ILE A 37 18.37 22.75 -10.30
CA ILE A 37 17.26 22.02 -9.68
C ILE A 37 17.72 20.58 -9.49
N HIS A 38 17.94 20.15 -8.25
CA HIS A 38 18.44 18.81 -7.96
C HIS A 38 17.44 17.69 -8.25
N ASN A 39 16.14 17.95 -8.07
CA ASN A 39 15.07 17.00 -8.34
C ASN A 39 14.00 17.63 -9.25
N PRO A 40 14.21 17.69 -10.58
CA PRO A 40 13.21 18.25 -11.49
C PRO A 40 11.87 17.51 -11.42
N SER A 41 11.88 16.22 -11.09
CA SER A 41 10.65 15.42 -11.03
C SER A 41 9.71 15.78 -9.88
N SER A 42 10.11 16.68 -8.96
CA SER A 42 9.17 17.26 -7.99
C SER A 42 8.20 18.27 -8.61
N ASP A 43 8.46 18.70 -9.85
CA ASP A 43 7.58 19.57 -10.65
C ASP A 43 7.37 18.93 -12.04
N PRO A 44 6.60 17.84 -12.10
CA PRO A 44 6.45 17.06 -13.33
C PRO A 44 5.70 17.83 -14.43
N ASP A 45 4.82 18.77 -14.08
CA ASP A 45 4.16 19.65 -15.06
C ASP A 45 5.17 20.44 -15.88
N THR A 46 6.12 21.08 -15.21
CA THR A 46 7.13 21.91 -15.88
C THR A 46 8.13 21.07 -16.67
N TYR A 47 8.62 19.96 -16.13
CA TYR A 47 9.78 19.25 -16.68
C TYR A 47 9.45 17.96 -17.44
N CYS A 48 8.26 17.41 -17.26
CA CYS A 48 7.84 16.14 -17.88
C CYS A 48 6.58 16.31 -18.76
N GLY A 49 5.72 17.29 -18.46
CA GLY A 49 4.39 17.44 -19.04
C GLY A 49 4.34 17.62 -20.56
N GLU A 50 5.36 18.23 -21.18
CA GLU A 50 5.40 18.38 -22.65
C GLU A 50 5.52 17.02 -23.36
N CYS A 51 6.26 16.08 -22.78
CA CYS A 51 6.55 14.77 -23.38
C CYS A 51 5.64 13.66 -22.83
N HIS A 52 5.18 13.79 -21.59
CA HIS A 52 4.37 12.79 -20.88
C HIS A 52 3.03 13.37 -20.36
N PRO A 53 2.25 14.09 -21.19
CA PRO A 53 1.07 14.82 -20.74
C PRO A 53 0.03 13.93 -20.06
N ASP A 54 -0.19 12.72 -20.59
CA ASP A 54 -1.23 11.80 -20.09
C ASP A 54 -0.92 11.21 -18.70
N ILE A 55 0.37 11.07 -18.36
CA ILE A 55 0.80 10.56 -17.05
C ILE A 55 0.88 11.71 -16.04
N VAL A 56 1.36 12.87 -16.48
CA VAL A 56 1.45 14.06 -15.63
C VAL A 56 0.06 14.56 -15.22
N ALA A 57 -0.92 14.51 -16.12
CA ALA A 57 -2.29 14.95 -15.85
C ALA A 57 -2.97 14.23 -14.67
N THR A 58 -2.53 13.02 -14.30
CA THR A 58 -3.10 12.25 -13.17
C THR A 58 -2.21 12.25 -11.92
N ASN A 59 -1.05 12.92 -11.97
CA ASN A 59 -0.05 12.87 -10.92
C ASN A 59 -0.54 13.50 -9.61
N ASP A 60 -1.22 14.63 -9.66
CA ASP A 60 -1.74 15.34 -8.48
C ASP A 60 -2.74 14.50 -7.67
N THR A 61 -3.47 13.62 -8.35
CA THR A 61 -4.46 12.71 -7.74
C THR A 61 -3.90 11.31 -7.45
N ASN A 62 -2.65 11.03 -7.81
CA ASN A 62 -2.01 9.75 -7.53
C ASN A 62 -1.74 9.61 -6.03
N LEU A 63 -2.07 8.46 -5.43
CA LEU A 63 -1.85 8.22 -4.00
C LEU A 63 -0.37 8.21 -3.59
N HIS A 64 0.54 7.85 -4.49
CA HIS A 64 1.99 7.90 -4.22
C HIS A 64 2.52 9.34 -4.14
N THR A 65 1.80 10.30 -4.73
CA THR A 65 2.17 11.73 -4.76
C THR A 65 1.32 12.54 -3.77
N SER A 66 0.01 12.39 -3.79
CA SER A 66 -0.87 13.16 -2.89
C SER A 66 -0.81 12.70 -1.43
N LEU A 67 -0.45 11.43 -1.18
CA LEU A 67 -0.57 10.78 0.13
C LEU A 67 -1.99 10.88 0.74
N THR A 68 -3.02 11.11 -0.08
CA THR A 68 -4.42 11.35 0.35
C THR A 68 -4.93 10.25 1.28
N GLY A 69 -4.50 9.00 1.08
CA GLY A 69 -4.83 7.87 1.96
C GLY A 69 -4.51 8.08 3.45
N TYR A 70 -3.44 8.82 3.76
CA TYR A 70 -3.14 9.18 5.15
C TYR A 70 -4.07 10.27 5.65
N TRP A 71 -4.29 11.32 4.86
CA TRP A 71 -5.18 12.43 5.22
C TRP A 71 -6.62 11.97 5.45
N THR A 72 -7.15 11.10 4.61
CA THR A 72 -8.48 10.48 4.80
C THR A 72 -8.63 9.83 6.17
N VAL A 73 -7.58 9.17 6.68
CA VAL A 73 -7.61 8.51 8.00
C VAL A 73 -7.38 9.52 9.13
N LEU A 74 -6.49 10.49 8.94
CA LEU A 74 -6.21 11.53 9.93
C LEU A 74 -7.42 12.44 10.13
N ASP A 75 -8.04 12.92 9.05
CA ASP A 75 -9.22 13.80 9.10
C ASP A 75 -10.41 13.09 9.76
N ALA A 76 -10.56 11.78 9.56
CA ALA A 76 -11.60 11.00 10.22
C ALA A 76 -11.40 10.88 11.74
N ARG A 77 -10.14 10.88 12.22
CA ARG A 77 -9.80 10.70 13.64
C ARG A 77 -9.49 11.99 14.38
N THR A 78 -9.32 13.11 13.69
CA THR A 78 -8.91 14.40 14.25
C THR A 78 -10.06 15.42 14.18
N LYS A 79 -9.89 16.60 14.78
CA LYS A 79 -10.83 17.72 14.68
C LYS A 79 -10.26 18.81 13.77
N PRO A 80 -11.11 19.57 13.04
CA PRO A 80 -10.65 20.66 12.17
C PRO A 80 -9.74 21.69 12.84
N GLU A 81 -9.95 21.99 14.12
CA GLU A 81 -9.10 22.91 14.89
C GLU A 81 -7.66 22.41 15.10
N ASP A 82 -7.44 21.09 15.07
CA ASP A 82 -6.14 20.46 15.30
C ASP A 82 -5.35 20.24 14.01
N HIS A 83 -5.98 20.43 12.83
CA HIS A 83 -5.37 20.19 11.52
C HIS A 83 -4.00 20.88 11.33
N PRO A 84 -3.77 22.14 11.77
CA PRO A 84 -2.44 22.75 11.62
C PRO A 84 -1.33 21.99 12.37
N ILE A 85 -1.62 21.45 13.55
CA ILE A 85 -0.66 20.67 14.35
C ILE A 85 -0.48 19.27 13.76
N ILE A 86 -1.56 18.66 13.28
CA ILE A 86 -1.51 17.39 12.56
C ILE A 86 -0.69 17.51 11.27
N GLU A 87 -0.78 18.63 10.56
CA GLU A 87 0.01 18.88 9.36
C GLU A 87 1.51 19.03 9.67
N GLU A 88 1.87 19.71 10.76
CA GLU A 88 3.25 19.74 11.23
C GLU A 88 3.78 18.33 11.54
N MET A 89 3.00 17.54 12.29
CA MET A 89 3.33 16.15 12.62
C MET A 89 3.49 15.29 11.35
N PHE A 90 2.52 15.37 10.43
CA PHE A 90 2.53 14.61 9.18
C PHE A 90 3.76 14.95 8.33
N ASN A 91 4.07 16.24 8.21
CA ASN A 91 5.24 16.70 7.47
C ASN A 91 6.56 16.20 8.08
N ASN A 92 6.65 16.12 9.40
CA ASN A 92 7.83 15.60 10.07
C ASN A 92 7.96 14.07 9.94
N HIS A 93 6.86 13.32 10.04
CA HIS A 93 6.93 11.86 10.24
C HIS A 93 6.48 11.00 9.05
N CYS A 94 5.55 11.49 8.24
CA CYS A 94 4.81 10.67 7.28
C CYS A 94 5.08 11.05 5.82
N SER A 95 5.32 12.34 5.56
CA SER A 95 5.49 12.90 4.21
C SER A 95 6.65 12.29 3.42
N ASN A 96 7.64 11.69 4.08
CA ASN A 96 8.81 11.08 3.44
C ASN A 96 8.48 9.84 2.58
N CYS A 97 7.26 9.30 2.68
CA CYS A 97 6.77 8.26 1.77
C CYS A 97 6.33 8.82 0.40
N HIS A 98 6.22 10.14 0.26
CA HIS A 98 5.90 10.82 -0.99
C HIS A 98 6.90 10.46 -2.10
N ALA A 99 6.40 10.13 -3.29
CA ALA A 99 7.23 9.76 -4.43
C ALA A 99 7.12 10.75 -5.60
N THR A 100 8.24 10.98 -6.28
CA THR A 100 8.31 11.69 -7.56
C THR A 100 8.64 10.73 -8.71
N CYS A 101 8.44 11.16 -9.96
CA CYS A 101 8.76 10.32 -11.13
C CYS A 101 10.23 9.82 -11.09
N GLY A 102 11.15 10.68 -10.64
CA GLY A 102 12.57 10.36 -10.51
C GLY A 102 12.89 9.34 -9.42
N GLU A 103 12.09 9.25 -8.35
CA GLU A 103 12.26 8.24 -7.29
C GLU A 103 11.77 6.84 -7.69
N CYS A 104 10.97 6.74 -8.75
CA CYS A 104 10.58 5.47 -9.36
C CYS A 104 11.48 5.10 -10.53
N HIS A 105 11.79 6.07 -11.40
CA HIS A 105 12.38 5.80 -12.71
C HIS A 105 13.88 6.09 -12.80
N ILE A 106 14.52 6.75 -11.83
CA ILE A 106 15.93 7.18 -11.96
C ILE A 106 16.76 6.80 -10.72
N SER A 107 16.18 7.00 -9.55
CA SER A 107 16.84 6.90 -8.25
C SER A 107 16.04 6.04 -7.28
N GLN A 108 16.64 5.69 -6.15
CA GLN A 108 15.92 5.14 -5.01
C GLN A 108 15.18 6.29 -4.30
N PRO A 109 14.11 5.98 -3.55
CA PRO A 109 13.40 6.99 -2.75
C PRO A 109 14.32 7.70 -1.75
N ASN A 110 14.06 8.98 -1.50
CA ASN A 110 14.83 9.76 -0.54
C ASN A 110 14.78 9.18 0.88
N LEU A 111 13.66 8.52 1.24
CA LEU A 111 13.46 7.82 2.51
C LEU A 111 14.60 6.85 2.86
N VAL A 112 15.22 6.21 1.86
CA VAL A 112 16.32 5.25 2.06
C VAL A 112 17.70 5.84 1.74
N GLY A 113 17.81 7.17 1.72
CA GLY A 113 19.04 7.91 1.41
C GLY A 113 19.27 8.13 -0.09
N GLY A 114 18.29 7.80 -0.94
CA GLY A 114 18.32 8.06 -2.38
C GLY A 114 19.41 7.31 -3.16
N GLY A 115 19.91 7.96 -4.21
CA GLY A 115 20.97 7.45 -5.06
C GLY A 115 20.47 6.73 -6.31
N PHE A 116 21.23 6.87 -7.40
CA PHE A 116 20.84 6.38 -8.72
C PHE A 116 20.70 4.86 -8.80
N ILE A 117 19.68 4.39 -9.53
CA ILE A 117 19.51 2.97 -9.84
C ILE A 117 20.61 2.51 -10.80
N ASP A 118 20.78 3.23 -11.90
CA ASP A 118 21.67 2.89 -13.01
C ASP A 118 22.23 4.17 -13.67
N GLY A 119 22.84 5.03 -12.84
CA GLY A 119 23.17 6.41 -13.24
C GLY A 119 21.91 7.24 -13.55
N HIS A 120 22.03 8.24 -14.44
CA HIS A 120 20.88 9.05 -14.88
C HIS A 120 20.00 8.34 -15.95
N ILE A 121 20.12 7.03 -16.11
CA ILE A 121 19.31 6.30 -17.07
C ILE A 121 17.90 6.14 -16.50
N PHE A 122 16.92 6.69 -17.21
CA PHE A 122 15.50 6.50 -16.92
C PHE A 122 15.11 5.05 -17.19
N LYS A 123 14.57 4.38 -16.17
CA LYS A 123 14.09 3.01 -16.20
C LYS A 123 12.59 3.04 -16.38
N GLU A 124 12.10 2.56 -17.52
CA GLU A 124 10.66 2.44 -17.78
C GLU A 124 9.95 1.65 -16.67
N THR A 125 10.49 0.49 -16.30
CA THR A 125 10.00 -0.29 -15.15
C THR A 125 10.89 -0.06 -13.92
N PRO A 126 10.33 0.41 -12.80
CA PRO A 126 11.05 0.57 -11.54
C PRO A 126 11.62 -0.76 -11.01
N SER A 127 12.67 -0.67 -10.18
CA SER A 127 13.20 -1.83 -9.49
C SER A 127 12.27 -2.24 -8.35
N MET A 128 11.84 -3.51 -8.36
CA MET A 128 11.07 -4.07 -7.24
C MET A 128 11.81 -3.89 -5.89
N THR A 129 13.11 -4.18 -5.85
CA THR A 129 13.86 -4.19 -4.58
C THR A 129 14.34 -2.81 -4.15
N ARG A 130 14.65 -1.93 -5.11
CA ARG A 130 15.26 -0.62 -4.86
C ARG A 130 14.27 0.55 -4.94
N ASN A 131 13.08 0.35 -5.47
CA ASN A 131 12.01 1.35 -5.52
C ASN A 131 10.81 0.88 -4.69
N CYS A 132 10.14 -0.21 -5.08
CA CYS A 132 8.90 -0.65 -4.42
C CYS A 132 9.15 -1.07 -2.96
N THR A 133 10.04 -2.03 -2.71
CA THR A 133 10.33 -2.50 -1.35
C THR A 133 11.28 -1.58 -0.58
N ALA A 134 11.78 -0.49 -1.18
CA ALA A 134 12.50 0.53 -0.44
C ALA A 134 11.53 1.27 0.51
N CYS A 135 10.30 1.53 0.06
CA CYS A 135 9.24 2.10 0.90
C CYS A 135 8.36 1.02 1.55
N HIS A 136 7.95 0.00 0.78
CA HIS A 136 7.02 -1.04 1.26
C HIS A 136 7.72 -2.27 1.86
N GLY A 137 9.01 -2.17 2.20
CA GLY A 137 9.85 -3.32 2.54
C GLY A 137 9.49 -4.03 3.84
N SER A 138 9.14 -3.29 4.89
CA SER A 138 8.99 -3.81 6.25
C SER A 138 7.82 -4.79 6.40
N ARG A 139 6.70 -4.52 5.72
CA ARG A 139 5.50 -5.38 5.73
C ARG A 139 5.39 -6.16 4.43
N VAL A 140 5.04 -5.48 3.34
CA VAL A 140 4.74 -6.08 2.04
C VAL A 140 5.96 -6.80 1.48
N GLY A 141 7.13 -6.16 1.48
CA GLY A 141 8.35 -6.76 0.94
C GLY A 141 8.82 -7.99 1.73
N ASN A 142 8.70 -7.96 3.05
CA ASN A 142 9.08 -9.10 3.89
C ASN A 142 8.13 -10.29 3.74
N GLU A 143 6.82 -10.04 3.64
CA GLU A 143 5.80 -11.05 3.33
C GLU A 143 6.03 -11.65 1.94
N TYR A 144 6.14 -10.81 0.91
CA TYR A 144 6.21 -11.25 -0.50
C TYR A 144 7.48 -12.03 -0.80
N LEU A 145 8.61 -11.62 -0.22
CA LEU A 145 9.91 -12.23 -0.45
C LEU A 145 10.23 -13.35 0.56
N GLY A 146 9.34 -13.65 1.52
CA GLY A 146 9.54 -14.71 2.51
C GLY A 146 10.72 -14.45 3.45
N LYS A 147 10.77 -13.25 4.02
CA LYS A 147 11.84 -12.82 4.95
C LYS A 147 11.50 -13.05 6.43
N HIS A 148 10.29 -13.50 6.72
CA HIS A 148 9.93 -13.94 8.06
C HIS A 148 10.39 -15.38 8.27
N GLU A 149 10.90 -15.67 9.47
CA GLU A 149 11.29 -17.04 9.85
C GLU A 149 10.09 -17.98 9.74
N ASP A 150 10.35 -19.21 9.29
CA ASP A 150 9.35 -20.28 9.09
C ASP A 150 8.21 -20.01 8.10
N LEU A 151 8.16 -18.83 7.47
CA LEU A 151 7.17 -18.49 6.44
C LEU A 151 7.80 -18.49 5.04
N LYS A 152 7.15 -19.17 4.11
CA LYS A 152 7.58 -19.20 2.71
C LYS A 152 7.24 -17.86 2.04
N ALA A 153 8.06 -17.49 1.05
CA ALA A 153 7.72 -16.41 0.14
C ALA A 153 6.44 -16.73 -0.65
N ASP A 154 5.74 -15.67 -1.07
CA ASP A 154 4.54 -15.74 -1.89
C ASP A 154 4.76 -16.64 -3.12
N VAL A 155 3.78 -17.48 -3.45
CA VAL A 155 3.89 -18.42 -4.58
C VAL A 155 4.07 -17.72 -5.92
N HIS A 156 3.47 -16.54 -6.10
CA HIS A 156 3.62 -15.73 -7.32
C HIS A 156 5.06 -15.25 -7.49
N PHE A 157 5.74 -14.90 -6.40
CA PHE A 157 7.17 -14.57 -6.43
C PHE A 157 8.05 -15.82 -6.59
N ARG A 158 7.90 -16.78 -5.67
CA ARG A 158 8.81 -17.92 -5.51
C ARG A 158 8.77 -18.87 -6.70
N GLN A 159 7.58 -19.10 -7.25
CA GLN A 159 7.35 -20.02 -8.37
C GLN A 159 7.04 -19.27 -9.66
N GLY A 160 6.16 -18.27 -9.60
CA GLY A 160 5.76 -17.47 -10.76
C GLY A 160 6.81 -16.46 -11.23
N ARG A 161 7.82 -16.15 -10.40
CA ARG A 161 8.84 -15.12 -10.66
C ARG A 161 8.26 -13.73 -10.91
N MET A 162 7.06 -13.49 -10.37
CA MET A 162 6.34 -12.24 -10.55
C MET A 162 6.94 -11.11 -9.71
N LYS A 163 7.03 -9.93 -10.31
CA LYS A 163 7.33 -8.64 -9.68
C LYS A 163 6.03 -7.94 -9.32
N CYS A 164 6.12 -6.89 -8.51
CA CYS A 164 4.96 -6.06 -8.15
C CYS A 164 4.17 -5.59 -9.38
N THR A 165 4.86 -5.21 -10.45
CA THR A 165 4.26 -4.69 -11.69
C THR A 165 3.54 -5.74 -12.53
N ASP A 166 3.72 -7.03 -12.23
CA ASP A 166 3.02 -8.10 -12.93
C ASP A 166 1.58 -8.27 -12.41
N CYS A 167 1.29 -7.78 -11.20
CA CYS A 167 -0.06 -7.66 -10.65
C CYS A 167 -0.56 -6.22 -10.66
N HIS A 168 0.31 -5.25 -10.35
CA HIS A 168 -0.02 -3.84 -10.29
C HIS A 168 0.46 -3.10 -11.54
N ALA A 169 -0.43 -2.90 -12.49
CA ALA A 169 -0.10 -2.37 -13.79
C ALA A 169 0.27 -0.88 -13.77
N SER A 170 0.85 -0.40 -14.88
CA SER A 170 1.32 0.98 -15.00
C SER A 170 0.23 2.03 -14.78
N HIS A 171 -1.02 1.76 -15.19
CA HIS A 171 -2.11 2.72 -15.02
C HIS A 171 -2.42 2.95 -13.53
N GLU A 172 -2.43 1.89 -12.72
CA GLU A 172 -2.62 1.97 -11.27
C GLU A 172 -1.47 2.75 -10.61
N MET A 173 -0.24 2.46 -11.03
CA MET A 173 0.96 3.13 -10.49
C MET A 173 1.01 4.62 -10.84
N HIS A 174 0.42 5.04 -11.96
CA HIS A 174 0.35 6.44 -12.38
C HIS A 174 -0.95 7.14 -11.97
N GLY A 175 -1.83 6.49 -11.20
CA GLY A 175 -3.10 7.08 -10.75
C GLY A 175 -4.12 7.28 -11.88
N GLN A 176 -3.91 6.61 -13.01
CA GLN A 176 -4.84 6.63 -14.13
C GLN A 176 -6.03 5.72 -13.79
N SER A 177 -7.24 6.27 -13.84
CA SER A 177 -8.45 5.47 -13.64
C SER A 177 -8.50 4.34 -14.66
N GLN A 178 -9.01 3.18 -14.26
CA GLN A 178 -9.40 2.19 -15.25
C GLN A 178 -10.40 2.84 -16.21
N ASP A 179 -10.17 2.70 -17.51
CA ASP A 179 -11.06 3.22 -18.54
C ASP A 179 -12.38 2.45 -18.47
N CYS A 180 -13.27 2.88 -17.56
CA CYS A 180 -14.58 2.29 -17.38
C CYS A 180 -15.41 2.43 -18.67
N GLU A 181 -15.16 3.45 -19.50
CA GLU A 181 -15.88 3.68 -20.76
C GLU A 181 -15.59 2.59 -21.79
N SER A 182 -14.39 2.00 -21.76
CA SER A 182 -14.06 0.86 -22.61
C SER A 182 -14.91 -0.40 -22.35
N CYS A 183 -15.40 -0.57 -21.12
CA CYS A 183 -16.18 -1.75 -20.68
C CYS A 183 -17.67 -1.42 -20.45
N HIS A 184 -17.98 -0.19 -20.09
CA HIS A 184 -19.31 0.32 -19.78
C HIS A 184 -19.45 1.71 -20.43
N PRO A 185 -20.13 1.85 -21.57
CA PRO A 185 -20.48 3.15 -22.12
C PRO A 185 -21.46 3.83 -21.14
N GLY A 186 -20.90 4.53 -20.16
CA GLY A 186 -21.62 5.33 -19.20
C GLY A 186 -22.16 6.60 -19.84
N VAL A 187 -22.80 7.44 -19.04
CA VAL A 187 -23.06 8.83 -19.42
C VAL A 187 -21.72 9.52 -19.62
N GLU A 188 -21.50 10.16 -20.79
CA GLU A 188 -20.28 10.89 -21.22
C GLU A 188 -19.76 11.95 -20.22
N GLU A 189 -20.44 12.17 -19.10
CA GLU A 189 -20.16 13.18 -18.09
C GLU A 189 -19.88 12.61 -16.69
N ALA A 190 -19.75 11.28 -16.54
CA ALA A 190 -19.46 10.66 -15.25
C ALA A 190 -18.00 10.94 -14.82
N THR A 191 -17.79 11.96 -13.99
CA THR A 191 -16.50 12.20 -13.36
C THR A 191 -16.23 11.15 -12.28
N ILE A 192 -15.21 10.31 -12.48
CA ILE A 192 -14.71 9.41 -11.44
C ILE A 192 -13.92 10.27 -10.43
N PRO A 193 -14.31 10.35 -9.16
CA PRO A 193 -13.55 11.10 -8.17
C PRO A 193 -12.16 10.47 -7.98
N PRO A 194 -11.14 11.27 -7.61
CA PRO A 194 -9.83 10.73 -7.29
C PRO A 194 -9.92 9.78 -6.08
N PRO A 195 -9.04 8.76 -6.01
CA PRO A 195 -9.05 7.83 -4.89
C PRO A 195 -8.67 8.53 -3.59
N GLU A 196 -9.45 8.33 -2.54
CA GLU A 196 -9.18 8.83 -1.19
C GLU A 196 -8.25 7.87 -0.42
N HIS A 197 -8.15 6.61 -0.85
CA HIS A 197 -7.24 5.60 -0.29
C HIS A 197 -6.98 4.42 -1.26
N ARG A 198 -6.01 3.56 -0.91
CA ARG A 198 -5.56 2.42 -1.75
C ARG A 198 -6.63 1.37 -2.10
N TYR A 199 -7.78 1.39 -1.44
CA TYR A 199 -8.90 0.47 -1.69
C TYR A 199 -10.10 1.17 -2.34
N ASP A 200 -9.94 2.36 -2.90
CA ASP A 200 -11.04 3.01 -3.63
C ASP A 200 -11.19 2.49 -5.04
N GLY A 201 -12.41 2.57 -5.54
CA GLY A 201 -12.81 2.09 -6.85
C GLY A 201 -12.79 0.57 -6.98
N ALA A 202 -12.82 0.14 -8.24
CA ALA A 202 -12.79 -1.27 -8.62
C ALA A 202 -11.58 -1.96 -7.99
N GLN A 203 -11.82 -3.12 -7.36
CA GLN A 203 -10.73 -3.90 -6.80
C GLN A 203 -9.77 -4.31 -7.92
N SER A 204 -8.51 -3.92 -7.78
CA SER A 204 -7.41 -4.32 -8.64
C SER A 204 -6.13 -4.35 -7.80
N PRO A 205 -5.28 -5.38 -7.95
CA PRO A 205 -5.50 -6.61 -8.72
C PRO A 205 -6.60 -7.51 -8.12
N ARG A 206 -7.15 -8.40 -8.94
CA ARG A 206 -8.11 -9.46 -8.54
C ARG A 206 -7.53 -10.84 -8.83
N CYS A 207 -7.70 -11.78 -7.92
CA CYS A 207 -7.26 -13.16 -8.09
C CYS A 207 -7.93 -13.78 -9.32
N GLU A 208 -9.21 -13.51 -9.48
CA GLU A 208 -10.12 -13.95 -10.53
C GLU A 208 -9.68 -13.50 -11.92
N SER A 209 -8.93 -12.38 -12.04
CA SER A 209 -8.39 -11.91 -13.32
C SER A 209 -7.33 -12.86 -13.91
N CYS A 210 -6.66 -13.66 -13.07
CA CYS A 210 -5.68 -14.66 -13.51
C CYS A 210 -6.15 -16.10 -13.26
N HIS A 211 -7.00 -16.31 -12.25
CA HIS A 211 -7.52 -17.61 -11.84
C HIS A 211 -8.96 -17.83 -12.32
N ALA A 212 -9.19 -17.61 -13.62
CA ALA A 212 -10.51 -17.72 -14.25
C ALA A 212 -11.27 -19.04 -13.97
N PRO A 213 -10.63 -20.23 -13.86
CA PRO A 213 -11.34 -21.46 -13.51
C PRO A 213 -12.09 -21.42 -12.17
N VAL A 214 -11.60 -20.64 -11.20
CA VAL A 214 -12.29 -20.40 -9.91
C VAL A 214 -13.57 -19.61 -10.15
N THR A 215 -13.49 -18.55 -10.96
CA THR A 215 -14.62 -17.65 -11.26
C THR A 215 -15.78 -18.36 -11.96
N VAL A 216 -15.49 -19.37 -12.78
CA VAL A 216 -16.51 -20.16 -13.50
C VAL A 216 -16.88 -21.47 -12.80
N GLY A 217 -16.31 -21.76 -11.62
CA GLY A 217 -16.58 -22.99 -10.87
C GLY A 217 -16.12 -24.26 -11.59
N THR A 218 -15.00 -24.21 -12.31
CA THR A 218 -14.47 -25.34 -13.09
C THR A 218 -13.08 -25.79 -12.67
N ASP A 219 -12.58 -25.32 -11.53
CA ASP A 219 -11.30 -25.77 -10.98
C ASP A 219 -11.39 -27.12 -10.24
N GLY A 220 -12.60 -27.57 -9.91
CA GLY A 220 -12.85 -28.84 -9.22
C GLY A 220 -12.52 -28.82 -7.73
N ILE A 221 -12.46 -27.63 -7.12
CA ILE A 221 -12.19 -27.47 -5.68
C ILE A 221 -13.50 -27.14 -4.95
N GLU A 222 -14.05 -28.11 -4.24
CA GLU A 222 -15.33 -27.99 -3.51
C GLU A 222 -15.38 -26.80 -2.56
N MET A 223 -14.27 -26.45 -1.91
CA MET A 223 -14.20 -25.32 -0.99
C MET A 223 -14.46 -23.97 -1.66
N HIS A 224 -14.12 -23.81 -2.95
CA HIS A 224 -14.43 -22.59 -3.68
C HIS A 224 -15.93 -22.48 -3.98
N ASP A 225 -16.62 -23.60 -4.21
CA ASP A 225 -18.08 -23.61 -4.39
C ASP A 225 -18.81 -23.40 -3.06
N ALA A 226 -18.31 -24.01 -1.98
CA ALA A 226 -18.95 -23.98 -0.66
C ALA A 226 -18.86 -22.60 0.02
N HIS A 227 -17.73 -21.90 -0.12
CA HIS A 227 -17.50 -20.60 0.52
C HIS A 227 -17.65 -19.42 -0.45
N GLY A 228 -17.48 -19.66 -1.74
CA GLY A 228 -17.83 -18.74 -2.83
C GLY A 228 -17.42 -17.28 -2.59
N ALA A 229 -18.41 -16.38 -2.74
CA ALA A 229 -18.22 -14.94 -2.67
C ALA A 229 -18.25 -14.36 -1.24
N ASP A 230 -18.47 -15.18 -0.22
CA ASP A 230 -18.60 -14.71 1.16
C ASP A 230 -17.22 -14.41 1.78
N LEU A 231 -16.17 -15.11 1.34
CA LEU A 231 -14.80 -14.98 1.84
C LEU A 231 -13.90 -14.31 0.80
N SER A 232 -13.09 -13.35 1.22
CA SER A 232 -11.96 -12.90 0.38
C SER A 232 -10.96 -14.05 0.20
N CYS A 233 -10.34 -14.20 -0.97
CA CYS A 233 -9.41 -15.30 -1.28
C CYS A 233 -8.26 -15.43 -0.26
N GLN A 234 -7.83 -14.31 0.32
CA GLN A 234 -6.78 -14.26 1.34
C GLN A 234 -7.17 -15.00 2.63
N VAL A 235 -8.45 -15.19 2.91
CA VAL A 235 -8.92 -15.99 4.07
C VAL A 235 -8.39 -17.42 4.00
N CYS A 236 -8.36 -18.02 2.80
CA CYS A 236 -7.82 -19.35 2.62
C CYS A 236 -6.34 -19.31 2.22
N HIS A 237 -5.93 -18.35 1.41
CA HIS A 237 -4.62 -18.40 0.76
C HIS A 237 -3.53 -17.57 1.45
N SER A 238 -3.82 -16.84 2.52
CA SER A 238 -2.79 -16.13 3.30
C SER A 238 -2.30 -16.98 4.48
N VAL A 239 -1.05 -16.79 4.87
CA VAL A 239 -0.47 -17.31 6.13
C VAL A 239 -0.30 -16.16 7.12
N ALA A 240 0.22 -16.43 8.33
CA ALA A 240 0.50 -15.37 9.29
C ALA A 240 1.29 -14.19 8.68
N TYR A 241 0.92 -12.96 9.05
CA TYR A 241 1.49 -11.72 8.52
C TYR A 241 1.69 -10.69 9.62
N THR A 242 2.44 -9.63 9.31
CA THR A 242 2.85 -8.65 10.31
C THR A 242 1.69 -7.75 10.74
N SER A 243 1.40 -7.74 12.04
CA SER A 243 0.56 -6.77 12.74
C SER A 243 1.41 -5.96 13.71
N CYS A 244 0.95 -4.77 14.07
CA CYS A 244 1.69 -3.87 14.94
C CYS A 244 0.72 -3.18 15.91
N ASP A 245 1.19 -2.87 17.11
CA ASP A 245 0.42 -2.14 18.13
C ASP A 245 1.08 -0.80 18.40
N GLY A 246 0.27 0.26 18.46
CA GLY A 246 0.71 1.62 18.77
C GLY A 246 1.77 2.20 17.82
N CYS A 247 1.74 3.52 17.63
CA CYS A 247 2.86 4.24 17.03
C CYS A 247 2.96 5.61 17.66
N HIS A 248 4.06 5.86 18.37
CA HIS A 248 4.29 7.15 19.02
C HIS A 248 5.41 7.87 18.33
N VAL A 249 5.12 9.09 17.87
CA VAL A 249 6.07 9.93 17.14
C VAL A 249 6.65 11.00 18.05
N THR A 250 7.95 11.29 17.91
CA THR A 250 8.66 12.33 18.67
C THR A 250 9.81 12.92 17.84
N ILE A 251 10.32 14.10 18.21
CA ILE A 251 11.57 14.63 17.65
C ILE A 251 12.73 14.27 18.58
N SER A 252 13.81 13.70 18.04
CA SER A 252 15.00 13.39 18.83
C SER A 252 15.69 14.66 19.34
N GLU A 253 15.84 14.80 20.65
CA GLU A 253 16.59 15.92 21.25
C GLU A 253 18.07 15.94 20.83
N THR A 254 18.64 14.78 20.52
CA THR A 254 20.07 14.65 20.17
C THR A 254 20.35 15.04 18.73
N THR A 255 19.50 14.61 17.79
CA THR A 255 19.75 14.79 16.35
C THR A 255 18.87 15.85 15.70
N GLY A 256 17.77 16.23 16.36
CA GLY A 256 16.71 17.04 15.76
C GLY A 256 15.86 16.28 14.74
N ASN A 257 16.10 14.98 14.54
CA ASN A 257 15.39 14.21 13.52
C ASN A 257 14.08 13.60 14.08
N PRO A 258 13.04 13.52 13.23
CA PRO A 258 11.82 12.77 13.53
C PRO A 258 12.11 11.29 13.80
N ILE A 259 11.54 10.74 14.88
CA ILE A 259 11.61 9.32 15.24
C ILE A 259 10.22 8.80 15.63
N PHE A 260 10.04 7.49 15.59
CA PHE A 260 8.84 6.82 16.07
C PHE A 260 9.19 5.55 16.84
N ALA A 261 8.26 5.09 17.67
CA ALA A 261 8.32 3.79 18.34
C ALA A 261 6.96 3.11 18.25
N THR A 262 6.96 1.80 17.97
CA THR A 262 5.76 0.95 18.08
C THR A 262 5.75 0.25 19.43
N GLU A 263 4.58 0.01 19.98
CA GLU A 263 4.41 -0.75 21.24
C GLU A 263 4.60 -2.26 21.01
N GLY A 264 4.21 -2.75 19.82
CA GLY A 264 4.33 -4.15 19.45
C GLY A 264 4.49 -4.37 17.95
N SER A 265 5.16 -5.47 17.58
CA SER A 265 5.21 -6.00 16.22
C SER A 265 5.27 -7.52 16.27
N TYR A 266 4.31 -8.19 15.65
CA TYR A 266 4.15 -9.64 15.71
C TYR A 266 3.56 -10.19 14.42
N LEU A 267 3.71 -11.51 14.23
CA LEU A 267 3.00 -12.23 13.18
C LEU A 267 1.69 -12.77 13.74
N GLY A 268 0.60 -12.57 13.01
CA GLY A 268 -0.72 -13.07 13.36
C GLY A 268 -1.58 -13.32 12.13
N PHE A 269 -2.71 -13.96 12.33
CA PHE A 269 -3.70 -14.19 11.28
C PHE A 269 -5.09 -14.12 11.90
N PHE A 270 -5.90 -13.17 11.45
CA PHE A 270 -7.27 -13.04 11.91
C PHE A 270 -8.24 -12.82 10.76
N ILE A 271 -9.39 -13.50 10.86
CA ILE A 271 -10.57 -13.33 10.03
C ILE A 271 -11.59 -12.52 10.81
N GLY A 272 -12.20 -11.53 10.17
CA GLY A 272 -13.32 -10.80 10.76
C GLY A 272 -14.27 -10.27 9.68
N LYS A 273 -15.24 -9.47 10.11
CA LYS A 273 -16.22 -8.86 9.20
C LYS A 273 -15.54 -7.84 8.31
N ASN A 274 -15.98 -7.73 7.06
CA ASN A 274 -15.46 -6.76 6.10
C ASN A 274 -15.90 -5.32 6.45
N PRO A 275 -14.98 -4.41 6.89
CA PRO A 275 -15.34 -3.02 7.19
C PRO A 275 -15.61 -2.18 5.93
N ARG A 276 -15.38 -2.75 4.74
CA ARG A 276 -15.42 -2.07 3.44
C ARG A 276 -16.32 -2.79 2.44
N LYS A 277 -17.37 -3.47 2.95
CA LYS A 277 -18.32 -4.20 2.11
C LYS A 277 -18.96 -3.25 1.11
N SER A 278 -18.78 -3.56 -0.16
CA SER A 278 -19.23 -2.75 -1.29
C SER A 278 -19.47 -3.65 -2.50
N TYR A 279 -19.98 -3.10 -3.60
CA TYR A 279 -20.09 -3.85 -4.85
C TYR A 279 -18.71 -4.36 -5.33
N ASP A 280 -17.66 -3.54 -5.18
CA ASP A 280 -16.31 -3.89 -5.62
C ASP A 280 -15.58 -4.87 -4.70
N ARG A 281 -16.02 -4.97 -3.44
CA ARG A 281 -15.48 -5.86 -2.40
C ARG A 281 -16.66 -6.48 -1.63
N PRO A 282 -17.35 -7.47 -2.24
CA PRO A 282 -18.64 -7.95 -1.75
C PRO A 282 -18.54 -8.94 -0.58
N TYR A 283 -17.33 -9.36 -0.21
CA TYR A 283 -17.07 -10.37 0.82
C TYR A 283 -17.69 -9.99 2.17
N ASP A 284 -18.23 -10.98 2.87
CA ASP A 284 -18.68 -10.87 4.26
C ASP A 284 -17.50 -10.92 5.23
N PHE A 285 -16.54 -11.81 4.97
CA PHE A 285 -15.39 -12.04 5.84
C PHE A 285 -14.06 -11.90 5.11
N VAL A 286 -13.12 -11.27 5.79
CA VAL A 286 -11.83 -10.85 5.23
C VAL A 286 -10.73 -11.07 6.25
N THR A 287 -9.48 -11.11 5.77
CA THR A 287 -8.32 -11.02 6.65
C THR A 287 -8.18 -9.60 7.22
N LEU A 288 -7.89 -9.49 8.52
CA LEU A 288 -7.73 -8.21 9.23
C LEU A 288 -6.33 -8.05 9.81
N ARG A 289 -5.78 -6.84 9.73
CA ARG A 289 -4.47 -6.48 10.27
C ARG A 289 -4.59 -5.37 11.30
N HIS A 290 -3.91 -5.51 12.42
CA HIS A 290 -3.78 -4.42 13.38
C HIS A 290 -2.80 -3.35 12.86
N VAL A 291 -3.26 -2.10 12.78
CA VAL A 291 -2.41 -0.96 12.40
C VAL A 291 -1.83 -0.28 13.62
N PRO A 292 -0.58 0.23 13.55
CA PRO A 292 0.10 0.82 14.70
C PRO A 292 -0.43 2.23 14.94
N ILE A 293 -1.51 2.34 15.70
CA ILE A 293 -2.11 3.59 16.13
C ILE A 293 -2.57 3.43 17.57
N SER A 294 -2.53 4.51 18.33
CA SER A 294 -3.12 4.61 19.67
C SER A 294 -3.69 6.02 19.86
N GLU A 295 -4.57 6.22 20.83
CA GLU A 295 -5.12 7.56 21.15
C GLU A 295 -4.01 8.61 21.40
N THR A 296 -2.86 8.14 21.88
CA THR A 296 -1.71 8.98 22.24
C THR A 296 -0.61 9.02 21.19
N SER A 297 -0.85 8.48 19.99
CA SER A 297 0.13 8.40 18.90
C SER A 297 0.86 9.72 18.63
N TYR A 298 0.14 10.84 18.73
CA TYR A 298 0.63 12.19 18.41
C TYR A 298 0.81 13.09 19.63
N GLN A 299 0.80 12.53 20.85
CA GLN A 299 0.83 13.30 22.11
C GLN A 299 2.04 14.25 22.26
N PHE A 300 3.12 14.00 21.52
CA PHE A 300 4.29 14.88 21.50
C PHE A 300 3.97 16.29 20.97
N TYR A 301 3.03 16.39 20.02
CA TYR A 301 2.66 17.64 19.38
C TYR A 301 1.50 18.36 20.10
N GLY A 302 0.67 17.61 20.83
CA GLY A 302 -0.47 18.14 21.57
C GLY A 302 -1.27 17.05 22.26
N ASP A 303 -2.06 17.43 23.27
CA ASP A 303 -2.95 16.52 23.97
C ASP A 303 -4.22 16.24 23.13
N ASP A 304 -4.74 15.00 23.18
CA ASP A 304 -6.02 14.61 22.56
C ASP A 304 -6.16 14.93 21.06
N LEU A 305 -5.06 14.84 20.30
CA LEU A 305 -5.07 15.14 18.86
C LEU A 305 -5.87 14.12 18.02
N LEU A 306 -6.16 12.94 18.57
CA LEU A 306 -6.98 11.90 17.94
C LEU A 306 -8.35 11.78 18.60
N ALA A 307 -9.01 12.91 18.86
CA ALA A 307 -10.25 12.96 19.62
C ALA A 307 -11.43 12.15 19.04
N ASN A 308 -11.39 11.79 17.76
CA ASN A 308 -12.36 10.90 17.11
C ASN A 308 -11.75 9.51 16.88
N PHE A 309 -10.95 9.00 17.83
CA PHE A 309 -10.22 7.74 17.69
C PHE A 309 -11.12 6.58 17.24
N ASP A 310 -12.29 6.41 17.86
CA ASP A 310 -13.21 5.32 17.54
C ASP A 310 -13.94 5.45 16.19
N ALA A 311 -13.74 6.54 15.44
CA ALA A 311 -14.37 6.72 14.13
C ALA A 311 -13.93 5.68 13.09
N LEU A 312 -12.78 5.04 13.30
CA LEU A 312 -12.24 4.00 12.42
C LEU A 312 -11.71 2.83 13.26
N PRO A 313 -11.81 1.58 12.75
CA PRO A 313 -11.24 0.43 13.44
C PRO A 313 -9.71 0.46 13.44
N THR A 314 -9.08 -0.17 14.44
CA THR A 314 -7.63 -0.43 14.49
C THR A 314 -7.28 -1.76 13.83
N TRP A 315 -8.24 -2.69 13.75
CA TRP A 315 -8.20 -3.89 12.92
C TRP A 315 -8.83 -3.60 11.55
N VAL A 316 -7.99 -3.46 10.52
CA VAL A 316 -8.43 -2.99 9.20
C VAL A 316 -8.37 -4.09 8.14
N TYR A 317 -9.16 -3.93 7.08
CA TYR A 317 -9.12 -4.77 5.88
C TYR A 317 -7.68 -4.95 5.40
N ALA A 318 -7.25 -6.20 5.27
CA ALA A 318 -5.90 -6.56 4.89
C ALA A 318 -5.88 -7.32 3.57
N THR A 319 -4.81 -7.08 2.80
CA THR A 319 -4.43 -7.87 1.62
C THR A 319 -2.97 -8.30 1.80
N PRO A 320 -2.70 -9.31 2.65
CA PRO A 320 -1.34 -9.79 2.87
C PRO A 320 -0.69 -10.27 1.57
N HIS A 321 0.62 -10.04 1.42
CA HIS A 321 1.36 -10.40 0.22
C HIS A 321 2.16 -11.68 0.45
N ASN A 322 1.49 -12.75 0.86
CA ASN A 322 2.14 -14.00 1.25
C ASN A 322 1.36 -15.24 0.77
N ILE A 323 0.68 -15.13 -0.37
CA ILE A 323 -0.24 -16.13 -0.89
C ILE A 323 0.46 -17.49 -0.99
N GLN A 324 -0.19 -18.53 -0.47
CA GLN A 324 0.20 -19.94 -0.63
C GLN A 324 -0.98 -20.76 -1.18
N LEU A 325 -0.63 -21.85 -1.87
CA LEU A 325 -1.61 -22.86 -2.30
C LEU A 325 -2.08 -23.71 -1.12
N GLU A 326 -1.15 -24.04 -0.21
CA GLU A 326 -1.41 -24.79 1.01
C GLU A 326 -1.09 -23.89 2.20
N THR A 327 -2.11 -23.62 3.01
CA THR A 327 -2.07 -22.86 4.25
C THR A 327 -2.65 -23.70 5.39
N PRO A 328 -2.46 -23.29 6.66
CA PRO A 328 -3.17 -23.92 7.78
C PRO A 328 -4.68 -23.99 7.57
N GLN A 329 -5.29 -22.97 6.97
CA GLN A 329 -6.74 -22.88 6.74
C GLN A 329 -7.23 -23.89 5.69
N THR A 330 -6.41 -24.23 4.71
CA THR A 330 -6.76 -25.19 3.65
C THR A 330 -6.55 -26.66 4.05
N GLU A 331 -6.02 -26.93 5.25
CA GLU A 331 -5.66 -28.29 5.68
C GLU A 331 -6.90 -29.17 5.93
N SER A 332 -7.95 -28.61 6.53
CA SER A 332 -9.22 -29.30 6.81
C SER A 332 -10.35 -28.31 7.08
N CYS A 333 -11.60 -28.79 7.13
CA CYS A 333 -12.74 -27.97 7.55
C CYS A 333 -12.55 -27.41 8.98
N ASP A 334 -12.10 -28.26 9.90
CA ASP A 334 -11.85 -27.92 11.30
C ASP A 334 -10.73 -26.90 11.51
N ALA A 335 -9.90 -26.65 10.49
CA ALA A 335 -8.94 -25.56 10.54
C ALA A 335 -9.62 -24.18 10.65
N CYS A 336 -10.90 -24.07 10.25
CA CYS A 336 -11.72 -22.87 10.40
C CYS A 336 -12.98 -23.12 11.23
N HIS A 337 -13.70 -24.23 10.99
CA HIS A 337 -14.95 -24.55 11.68
C HIS A 337 -14.67 -25.06 13.09
N GLY A 338 -15.23 -24.37 14.10
CA GLY A 338 -14.92 -24.63 15.52
C GLY A 338 -13.56 -24.09 15.99
N ASN A 339 -12.75 -23.52 15.09
CA ASN A 339 -11.44 -22.97 15.44
C ASN A 339 -11.52 -21.47 15.74
N ALA A 340 -11.79 -21.12 16.99
CA ALA A 340 -11.90 -19.72 17.41
C ALA A 340 -10.59 -18.92 17.33
N GLU A 341 -9.42 -19.58 17.25
CA GLU A 341 -8.11 -18.91 17.34
C GLU A 341 -7.84 -17.99 16.14
N ILE A 342 -8.38 -18.30 14.97
CA ILE A 342 -8.13 -17.54 13.73
C ILE A 342 -9.17 -16.45 13.46
N PHE A 343 -10.15 -16.25 14.34
CA PHE A 343 -11.19 -15.23 14.20
C PHE A 343 -10.98 -14.09 15.19
N LEU A 344 -11.18 -12.86 14.72
CA LEU A 344 -11.15 -11.67 15.58
C LEU A 344 -12.42 -11.64 16.43
N THR A 345 -12.31 -12.11 17.66
CA THR A 345 -13.35 -12.07 18.70
C THR A 345 -13.01 -11.01 19.73
N LEU A 346 -14.00 -10.57 20.52
CA LEU A 346 -13.84 -9.46 21.47
C LEU A 346 -12.69 -9.66 22.48
N ASP A 347 -12.46 -10.90 22.91
CA ASP A 347 -11.38 -11.28 23.83
C ASP A 347 -9.97 -11.12 23.24
N LYS A 348 -9.85 -10.96 21.92
CA LYS A 348 -8.59 -10.73 21.21
C LYS A 348 -8.31 -9.26 20.91
N VAL A 349 -9.25 -8.37 21.24
CA VAL A 349 -9.12 -6.92 21.05
C VAL A 349 -8.84 -6.28 22.41
N SER A 350 -7.89 -5.34 22.45
CA SER A 350 -7.59 -4.62 23.68
C SER A 350 -8.83 -3.87 24.17
N PRO A 351 -9.11 -3.84 25.49
CA PRO A 351 -10.29 -3.15 26.03
C PRO A 351 -10.44 -1.70 25.59
N GLU A 352 -9.32 -1.00 25.40
CA GLU A 352 -9.26 0.39 24.96
C GLU A 352 -9.73 0.57 23.50
N GLU A 353 -9.74 -0.49 22.70
CA GLU A 353 -10.09 -0.43 21.27
C GLU A 353 -11.41 -1.14 20.95
N TRP A 354 -12.17 -1.56 21.97
CA TRP A 354 -13.42 -2.27 21.77
C TRP A 354 -14.41 -1.45 20.96
N ASP A 355 -14.56 -0.17 21.25
CA ASP A 355 -15.52 0.72 20.59
C ASP A 355 -15.16 0.95 19.12
N ALA A 356 -13.89 1.22 18.81
CA ALA A 356 -13.38 1.32 17.44
C ALA A 356 -13.63 0.06 16.58
N ASN A 357 -13.58 -1.14 17.17
CA ASN A 357 -13.54 -2.40 16.43
C ASN A 357 -14.86 -3.19 16.42
N GLN A 358 -15.95 -2.68 17.02
CA GLN A 358 -17.23 -3.41 17.06
C GLN A 358 -17.72 -3.85 15.67
N SER A 359 -17.44 -3.05 14.63
CA SER A 359 -17.87 -3.32 13.26
C SER A 359 -17.13 -4.48 12.57
N VAL A 360 -15.95 -4.87 13.07
CA VAL A 360 -15.09 -5.88 12.45
C VAL A 360 -14.99 -7.18 13.25
N ILE A 361 -15.39 -7.15 14.52
CA ILE A 361 -15.39 -8.32 15.42
C ILE A 361 -16.50 -9.31 15.03
N MET A 362 -16.17 -10.60 15.15
CA MET A 362 -17.09 -11.71 14.94
C MET A 362 -18.05 -11.88 16.12
N ASP A 363 -19.35 -11.95 15.84
CA ASP A 363 -20.37 -12.22 16.87
C ASP A 363 -20.34 -13.69 17.32
N SER A 364 -19.99 -14.57 16.40
CA SER A 364 -19.82 -16.01 16.63
C SER A 364 -18.83 -16.57 15.62
N VAL A 365 -18.06 -17.56 16.05
CA VAL A 365 -17.18 -18.36 15.18
C VAL A 365 -18.04 -19.41 14.45
N PRO A 366 -17.71 -19.80 13.20
CA PRO A 366 -18.37 -20.90 12.53
C PRO A 366 -18.39 -22.17 13.39
N HIS A 367 -19.53 -22.85 13.44
CA HIS A 367 -19.68 -24.06 14.24
C HIS A 367 -18.83 -25.19 13.66
N GLU A 368 -18.37 -26.08 14.54
CA GLU A 368 -17.73 -27.35 14.17
C GLU A 368 -18.68 -28.16 13.27
N LEU A 369 -18.14 -28.72 12.18
CA LEU A 369 -18.94 -29.54 11.27
C LEU A 369 -19.17 -30.91 11.88
N SER A 370 -20.38 -31.47 11.72
CA SER A 370 -20.64 -32.83 12.17
C SER A 370 -20.01 -33.83 11.20
N THR A 371 -19.59 -35.01 11.66
CA THR A 371 -18.98 -36.08 10.83
C THR A 371 -19.86 -36.62 9.69
N SER A 372 -21.06 -36.06 9.48
CA SER A 372 -21.94 -36.35 8.34
C SER A 372 -21.92 -35.27 7.25
N GLU A 373 -21.15 -34.20 7.45
CA GLU A 373 -21.02 -33.02 6.57
C GLU A 373 -19.57 -32.79 6.10
N GLU A 374 -18.64 -33.67 6.51
CA GLU A 374 -17.31 -33.88 5.92
C GLU A 374 -17.36 -35.00 4.87
#